data_AF-A0A2H9QI54-F1
#
_entry.id   AF-A0A2H9QI54-F1
#
_cell.length_a   1.000
_cell.length_b   1.000
_cell.length_c   1.000
_cell.angle_alpha   90.00
_cell.angle_beta   90.00
_cell.angle_gamma   90.00
#
_symmetry.space_group_name_H-M   'P 1'
#
loop_
_entity.id
_entity.type
_entity.pdbx_description
1 polymer ?
#
loop_
_entity_poly.entity_id
_entity_poly.type
_entity_poly.pdbx_seq_one_letter_code
_entity_poly.pdbx_strand_id
1 'polypeptide(L)'
;MVANDDDKNINKIFNFQFSIFNKFSIKQKEAKKLRKILKVPGEHNVYNALAALTAARALKIPDKISFRALSEYRGAWRRFEEKELRIKNLKLKIISDYAHHPTEIKATLKAAREKFPDKIIWCLFQPHQYQRTFYLFDDFVKVFSGASVDRL
;
A
#
# COMPACT_ATOMS: atom_id res chain seq x y z
N MET A 1 -16.67 1.00 -14.39
CA MET A 1 -15.97 1.22 -13.10
C MET A 1 -15.38 -0.09 -12.59
N VAL A 2 -14.33 -0.06 -11.75
CA VAL A 2 -13.75 -1.25 -11.11
C VAL A 2 -14.06 -1.21 -9.62
N ALA A 3 -14.55 -2.33 -9.06
CA ALA A 3 -15.03 -2.41 -7.68
C ALA A 3 -14.38 -3.58 -6.92
N ASN A 4 -13.96 -3.31 -5.68
CA ASN A 4 -13.48 -4.33 -4.75
C ASN A 4 -14.68 -5.04 -4.11
N ASP A 5 -14.91 -6.31 -4.46
CA ASP A 5 -16.04 -7.10 -3.97
C ASP A 5 -15.81 -7.61 -2.53
N ASP A 6 -14.58 -7.52 -2.01
CA ASP A 6 -14.28 -7.83 -0.61
C ASP A 6 -14.62 -6.67 0.35
N ASP A 7 -14.89 -5.47 -0.17
CA ASP A 7 -15.24 -4.29 0.64
C ASP A 7 -16.73 -4.30 0.98
N LYS A 8 -17.06 -4.40 2.28
CA LYS A 8 -18.44 -4.40 2.78
C LYS A 8 -19.22 -3.12 2.43
N ASN A 9 -18.53 -2.01 2.18
CA ASN A 9 -19.16 -0.74 1.84
C ASN A 9 -19.60 -0.68 0.38
N ILE A 10 -19.16 -1.60 -0.49
CA ILE A 10 -19.43 -1.54 -1.92
C ILE A 10 -20.95 -1.59 -2.23
N ASN A 11 -21.71 -2.32 -1.42
CA ASN A 11 -23.16 -2.44 -1.57
C ASN A 11 -23.90 -1.12 -1.34
N LYS A 12 -23.35 -0.21 -0.52
CA LYS A 12 -23.92 1.14 -0.33
C LYS A 12 -23.72 2.03 -1.54
N ILE A 13 -22.67 1.77 -2.33
CA ILE A 13 -22.31 2.54 -3.53
C ILE A 13 -23.12 2.05 -4.74
N PHE A 14 -23.45 0.76 -4.81
CA PHE A 14 -24.25 0.17 -5.90
C PHE A 14 -25.68 0.72 -6.01
N ASN A 15 -26.20 1.35 -4.96
CA ASN A 15 -27.49 2.04 -5.00
C ASN A 15 -27.49 3.32 -5.85
N PHE A 16 -26.31 3.82 -6.27
CA PHE A 16 -26.18 4.99 -7.13
C PHE A 16 -25.86 4.60 -8.59
N GLN A 17 -26.88 4.70 -9.45
CA GLN A 17 -26.88 5.12 -10.88
C GLN A 17 -25.89 4.53 -11.91
N PHE A 18 -24.94 3.66 -11.55
CA PHE A 18 -23.99 3.07 -12.50
C PHE A 18 -24.31 1.58 -12.70
N SER A 19 -24.52 1.17 -13.95
CA SER A 19 -24.95 -0.19 -14.31
C SER A 19 -23.81 -1.15 -14.65
N ILE A 20 -22.55 -0.69 -14.76
CA ILE A 20 -21.41 -1.52 -15.19
C ILE A 20 -20.23 -1.43 -14.22
N PHE A 21 -20.11 -2.48 -13.40
CA PHE A 21 -18.97 -2.68 -12.50
C PHE A 21 -18.23 -3.97 -12.86
N ASN A 22 -16.97 -3.82 -13.24
CA ASN A 22 -16.05 -4.95 -13.26
C ASN A 22 -15.56 -5.16 -11.82
N LYS A 23 -15.81 -6.33 -11.26
CA LYS A 23 -15.48 -6.64 -9.87
C LYS A 23 -14.16 -7.39 -9.76
N PHE A 24 -13.50 -7.26 -8.62
CA PHE A 24 -12.34 -8.08 -8.26
C PHE A 24 -12.42 -8.49 -6.80
N SER A 25 -11.83 -9.63 -6.46
CA SER A 25 -11.69 -10.11 -5.08
C SER A 25 -10.34 -10.78 -4.90
N ILE A 26 -9.78 -10.73 -3.70
CA ILE A 26 -8.56 -11.41 -3.29
C ILE A 26 -8.69 -12.95 -3.36
N LYS A 27 -9.92 -13.47 -3.39
CA LYS A 27 -10.23 -14.90 -3.46
C LYS A 27 -10.06 -15.50 -4.87
N GLN A 28 -9.93 -14.65 -5.90
CA GLN A 28 -9.80 -15.14 -7.28
C GLN A 28 -8.40 -15.74 -7.57
N LYS A 29 -8.32 -16.63 -8.55
CA LYS A 29 -7.08 -17.37 -8.89
C LYS A 29 -5.90 -16.45 -9.22
N GLU A 30 -6.17 -15.30 -9.82
CA GLU A 30 -5.17 -14.30 -10.20
C GLU A 30 -4.42 -13.75 -8.99
N ALA A 31 -5.06 -13.66 -7.82
CA ALA A 31 -4.41 -13.18 -6.60
C ALA A 31 -3.21 -14.07 -6.22
N LYS A 32 -3.31 -15.39 -6.39
CA LYS A 32 -2.20 -16.32 -6.14
C LYS A 32 -1.03 -16.10 -7.10
N LYS A 33 -1.32 -15.76 -8.36
CA LYS A 33 -0.30 -15.45 -9.36
C LYS A 33 0.37 -14.11 -9.06
N LEU A 34 -0.42 -13.08 -8.73
CA LEU A 34 0.08 -11.75 -8.38
C LEU A 34 1.01 -11.78 -7.16
N ARG A 35 0.66 -12.52 -6.11
CA ARG A 35 1.54 -12.73 -4.94
C ARG A 35 2.93 -13.26 -5.29
N LYS A 36 3.06 -14.03 -6.37
CA LYS A 36 4.34 -14.60 -6.81
C LYS A 36 5.16 -13.67 -7.69
N ILE A 37 4.50 -12.83 -8.49
CA ILE A 37 5.20 -12.03 -9.52
C ILE A 37 5.43 -10.58 -9.10
N LEU A 38 4.65 -10.05 -8.14
CA LEU A 38 4.83 -8.68 -7.66
C LEU A 38 6.13 -8.57 -6.87
N LYS A 39 6.93 -7.56 -7.21
CA LYS A 39 8.17 -7.23 -6.48
C LYS A 39 7.91 -6.36 -5.25
N VAL A 40 6.75 -5.71 -5.19
CA VAL A 40 6.32 -4.89 -4.05
C VAL A 40 5.61 -5.75 -3.01
N PRO A 41 5.97 -5.65 -1.72
CA PRO A 41 5.40 -6.50 -0.67
C PRO A 41 4.01 -6.04 -0.22
N GLY A 42 3.28 -6.93 0.47
CA GLY A 42 2.05 -6.62 1.18
C GLY A 42 0.76 -6.89 0.40
N GLU A 43 -0.27 -7.38 1.11
CA GLU A 43 -1.57 -7.74 0.53
C GLU A 43 -2.26 -6.55 -0.14
N HIS A 44 -2.11 -5.32 0.37
CA HIS A 44 -2.66 -4.12 -0.26
C HIS A 44 -2.15 -3.92 -1.70
N ASN A 45 -0.90 -4.28 -2.00
CA ASN A 45 -0.38 -4.25 -3.37
C ASN A 45 -0.98 -5.33 -4.26
N VAL A 46 -1.40 -6.47 -3.69
CA VAL A 46 -2.18 -7.49 -4.42
C VAL A 46 -3.56 -6.94 -4.77
N TYR A 47 -4.25 -6.26 -3.84
CA TYR A 47 -5.52 -5.57 -4.14
C TYR A 47 -5.34 -4.52 -5.25
N ASN A 48 -4.30 -3.68 -5.16
CA ASN A 48 -4.00 -2.67 -6.19
C ASN A 48 -3.74 -3.30 -7.56
N ALA A 49 -2.96 -4.38 -7.60
CA ALA A 49 -2.66 -5.10 -8.84
C ALA A 49 -3.90 -5.79 -9.43
N LEU A 50 -4.80 -6.32 -8.59
CA LEU A 50 -6.08 -6.86 -9.04
C LEU A 50 -6.98 -5.77 -9.63
N ALA A 51 -7.07 -4.61 -8.97
CA ALA A 51 -7.82 -3.48 -9.50
C ALA A 51 -7.28 -3.04 -10.88
N ALA A 52 -5.95 -2.94 -11.01
CA ALA A 52 -5.29 -2.61 -12.27
C ALA A 52 -5.52 -3.67 -13.36
N LEU A 53 -5.45 -4.96 -13.02
CA LEU A 53 -5.73 -6.06 -13.95
C LEU A 53 -7.19 -6.02 -14.42
N THR A 54 -8.14 -5.80 -13.52
CA THR A 54 -9.56 -5.70 -13.85
C THR A 54 -9.86 -4.47 -14.73
N ALA A 55 -9.20 -3.34 -14.48
CA ALA A 55 -9.28 -2.16 -15.34
C ALA A 55 -8.71 -2.46 -16.74
N ALA A 56 -7.55 -3.11 -16.82
CA ALA A 56 -6.91 -3.47 -18.08
C ALA A 56 -7.78 -4.41 -18.92
N ARG A 57 -8.40 -5.41 -18.29
CA ARG A 57 -9.36 -6.33 -18.93
C ARG A 57 -10.60 -5.62 -19.46
N ALA A 58 -11.14 -4.65 -18.70
CA ALA A 58 -12.25 -3.81 -19.16
C ALA A 58 -11.89 -2.99 -20.42
N LEU A 59 -10.61 -2.63 -20.56
CA LEU A 59 -10.04 -1.98 -21.74
C LEU A 59 -9.55 -2.96 -22.82
N LYS A 60 -9.88 -4.26 -22.68
CA LYS A 60 -9.50 -5.35 -23.60
C LYS A 60 -7.98 -5.52 -23.79
N ILE A 61 -7.17 -5.12 -22.80
CA ILE A 61 -5.73 -5.36 -22.81
C ILE A 61 -5.49 -6.85 -22.52
N PRO A 62 -4.70 -7.57 -23.35
CA PRO A 62 -4.40 -8.97 -23.11
C PRO A 62 -3.69 -9.23 -21.79
N ASP A 63 -4.14 -10.25 -21.05
CA ASP A 63 -3.57 -10.66 -19.77
C ASP A 63 -2.04 -10.84 -19.80
N LYS A 64 -1.49 -11.33 -20.92
CA LYS A 64 -0.04 -11.50 -21.11
C LYS A 64 0.71 -10.18 -20.92
N ILE A 65 0.16 -9.07 -21.45
CA ILE A 65 0.74 -7.74 -21.33
C ILE A 65 0.60 -7.23 -19.90
N SER A 66 -0.60 -7.33 -19.32
CA SER A 66 -0.88 -6.88 -17.95
C SER A 66 -0.01 -7.60 -16.92
N PHE A 67 0.10 -8.93 -16.99
CA PHE A 67 0.94 -9.70 -16.06
C PHE A 67 2.43 -9.38 -16.23
N ARG A 68 2.89 -9.13 -17.46
CA ARG A 68 4.27 -8.70 -17.70
C ARG A 68 4.53 -7.35 -17.01
N ALA A 69 3.69 -6.34 -17.28
CA ALA A 69 3.83 -5.02 -16.68
C ALA A 69 3.78 -5.06 -15.14
N LEU A 70 2.85 -5.84 -14.56
CA LEU A 70 2.74 -6.02 -13.11
C LEU A 70 3.96 -6.73 -12.51
N SER A 71 4.57 -7.68 -13.22
CA SER A 71 5.82 -8.34 -12.76
C SER A 71 7.05 -7.43 -12.82
N GLU A 72 7.02 -6.43 -13.70
CA GLU A 72 8.11 -5.47 -13.88
C GLU A 72 7.96 -4.26 -12.94
N TYR A 73 6.76 -4.00 -12.41
CA TYR A 73 6.47 -2.90 -11.48
C TYR A 73 7.36 -2.92 -10.24
N ARG A 74 8.02 -1.80 -9.98
CA ARG A 74 8.99 -1.64 -8.88
C ARG A 74 8.49 -0.74 -7.75
N GLY A 75 7.20 -0.41 -7.74
CA GLY A 75 6.63 0.58 -6.82
C GLY A 75 6.44 1.94 -7.48
N ALA A 76 5.82 2.85 -6.75
CA ALA A 76 5.67 4.24 -7.13
C ALA A 76 6.66 5.09 -6.33
N TRP A 77 7.01 6.26 -6.87
CA TRP A 77 7.85 7.22 -6.18
C TRP A 77 7.29 7.52 -4.78
N ARG A 78 8.15 7.47 -3.75
CA ARG A 78 7.77 7.63 -2.33
C ARG A 78 6.73 6.63 -1.80
N ARG A 79 6.68 5.40 -2.32
CA ARG A 79 5.94 4.29 -1.68
C ARG A 79 6.94 3.22 -1.25
N PHE A 80 7.34 3.26 0.02
CA PHE A 80 8.38 2.41 0.60
C PHE A 80 9.72 2.45 -0.18
N GLU A 81 10.18 3.63 -0.56
CA GLU A 81 11.40 3.81 -1.36
C GLU A 81 12.65 3.68 -0.47
N GLU A 82 13.47 2.66 -0.73
CA GLU A 82 14.72 2.42 0.01
C GLU A 82 15.93 3.10 -0.62
N LYS A 83 16.71 3.79 0.20
CA LYS A 83 18.03 4.35 -0.15
C LYS A 83 19.04 4.02 0.94
N GLU A 84 20.28 3.82 0.54
CA GLU A 84 21.39 3.76 1.49
C GLU A 84 22.02 5.16 1.61
N LEU A 85 22.25 5.60 2.85
CA LEU A 85 22.97 6.82 3.15
C LEU A 85 24.20 6.48 3.99
N ARG A 86 25.36 7.01 3.62
CA ARG A 86 26.57 6.94 4.43
C ARG A 86 26.86 8.31 5.03
N ILE A 87 26.96 8.38 6.35
CA ILE A 87 27.37 9.58 7.09
C ILE A 87 28.60 9.21 7.91
N LYS A 88 29.78 9.68 7.52
CA LYS A 88 31.06 9.28 8.12
C LYS A 88 31.17 7.74 8.18
N ASN A 89 31.25 7.16 9.38
CA ASN A 89 31.36 5.72 9.59
C ASN A 89 29.99 5.04 9.80
N LEU A 90 28.88 5.77 9.69
CA LEU A 90 27.53 5.24 9.83
C LEU A 90 26.93 4.89 8.47
N LYS A 91 26.41 3.66 8.35
CA LYS A 91 25.61 3.22 7.20
C LYS A 91 24.15 3.15 7.63
N LEU A 92 23.34 4.05 7.07
CA LEU A 92 21.92 4.16 7.35
C LEU A 92 21.12 3.65 6.16
N LYS A 93 19.98 3.03 6.44
CA LYS A 93 18.94 2.74 5.44
C LYS A 93 17.81 3.74 5.64
N ILE A 94 17.52 4.51 4.60
CA ILE A 94 16.42 5.47 4.58
C ILE A 94 15.27 4.84 3.81
N ILE A 95 14.09 4.87 4.42
CA ILE A 95 12.84 4.46 3.79
C ILE A 95 11.98 5.70 3.68
N SER A 96 11.63 6.10 2.45
CA SER A 96 10.75 7.24 2.19
C SER A 96 9.36 6.75 1.78
N ASP A 97 8.34 7.19 2.50
CA ASP A 97 6.93 6.88 2.23
C ASP A 97 6.07 8.15 2.22
N TYR A 98 5.03 8.17 1.39
CA TYR A 98 4.03 9.23 1.26
C TYR A 98 2.84 9.03 2.21
N ALA A 99 2.84 7.94 2.98
CA ALA A 99 1.86 7.63 4.00
C ALA A 99 1.56 8.85 4.89
N HIS A 100 0.34 9.35 4.80
CA HIS A 100 -0.12 10.52 5.56
C HIS A 100 -1.45 10.26 6.27
N HIS A 101 -2.14 9.17 5.94
CA HIS A 101 -3.28 8.68 6.69
C HIS A 101 -2.82 7.66 7.75
N PRO A 102 -3.43 7.60 8.96
CA PRO A 102 -3.04 6.65 10.01
C PRO A 102 -2.94 5.19 9.52
N THR A 103 -3.90 4.74 8.72
CA THR A 103 -3.89 3.40 8.10
C THR A 103 -2.67 3.14 7.22
N GLU A 104 -2.26 4.12 6.41
CA GLU A 104 -1.08 3.99 5.55
C GLU A 104 0.20 3.94 6.40
N ILE A 105 0.31 4.81 7.40
CA ILE A 105 1.47 4.88 8.31
C ILE A 105 1.62 3.55 9.03
N LYS A 106 0.52 3.00 9.57
CA LYS A 106 0.53 1.69 10.22
C LYS A 106 1.02 0.58 9.28
N ALA A 107 0.59 0.61 8.01
CA ALA A 107 1.03 -0.36 7.01
C ALA A 107 2.53 -0.22 6.71
N THR A 108 3.03 1.00 6.54
CA THR A 108 4.46 1.29 6.32
C THR A 108 5.32 0.83 7.50
N LEU A 109 4.95 1.18 8.74
CA LEU A 109 5.73 0.80 9.93
C LEU A 109 5.72 -0.72 10.17
N LYS A 110 4.59 -1.38 9.93
CA LYS A 110 4.49 -2.84 9.98
C LYS A 110 5.42 -3.48 8.94
N ALA A 111 5.38 -3.02 7.68
CA ALA A 111 6.23 -3.55 6.62
C ALA A 111 7.73 -3.31 6.91
N ALA A 112 8.09 -2.17 7.52
CA ALA A 112 9.45 -1.89 7.95
C ALA A 112 9.92 -2.86 9.03
N ARG A 113 9.10 -3.12 10.07
CA ARG A 113 9.46 -4.08 11.12
C ARG A 113 9.54 -5.51 10.60
N GLU A 114 8.62 -5.94 9.74
CA GLU A 114 8.66 -7.27 9.12
C GLU A 114 9.92 -7.46 8.26
N LYS A 115 10.34 -6.42 7.54
CA LYS A 115 11.53 -6.47 6.67
C LYS A 115 12.84 -6.36 7.45
N PHE A 116 12.85 -5.66 8.58
CA PHE A 116 14.02 -5.39 9.41
C PHE A 116 13.75 -5.73 10.88
N PRO A 117 13.55 -7.01 11.21
CA PRO A 117 13.11 -7.43 12.56
C PRO A 117 14.10 -6.98 13.65
N ASP A 118 15.41 -7.14 13.41
CA ASP A 118 16.47 -6.91 14.40
C ASP A 118 17.17 -5.54 14.25
N LYS A 119 16.55 -4.59 13.54
CA LYS A 119 17.11 -3.24 13.36
C LYS A 119 16.37 -2.23 14.23
N ILE A 120 17.11 -1.19 14.64
CA ILE A 120 16.52 0.02 15.22
C ILE A 120 15.81 0.76 14.08
N ILE A 121 14.53 1.08 14.29
CA ILE A 121 13.68 1.77 13.32
C ILE A 121 13.23 3.09 13.91
N TRP A 122 13.76 4.20 13.38
CA TRP A 122 13.26 5.54 13.68
C TRP A 122 12.23 5.98 12.65
N CYS A 123 11.13 6.56 13.13
CA CYS A 123 10.12 7.18 12.29
C CYS A 123 10.22 8.69 12.40
N LEU A 124 10.55 9.35 11.28
CA LEU A 124 10.44 10.80 11.15
C LEU A 124 9.12 11.12 10.42
N PHE A 125 8.14 11.64 11.15
CA PHE A 125 6.82 11.94 10.62
C PHE A 125 6.58 13.45 10.52
N GLN A 126 6.05 13.88 9.37
CA GLN A 126 5.56 15.24 9.17
C GLN A 126 4.05 15.19 8.89
N PRO A 127 3.20 15.73 9.80
CA PRO A 127 1.76 15.81 9.54
C PRO A 127 1.47 16.65 8.30
N HIS A 128 0.52 16.20 7.48
CA HIS A 128 0.12 16.90 6.26
C HIS A 128 -1.30 17.46 6.40
N GLN A 129 -1.42 18.80 6.36
CA GLN A 129 -2.64 19.59 6.55
C GLN A 129 -3.24 19.55 7.96
N TYR A 130 -3.59 20.73 8.49
CA TYR A 130 -4.18 20.87 9.82
C TYR A 130 -5.46 20.05 10.00
N GLN A 131 -6.40 20.15 9.06
CA GLN A 131 -7.71 19.49 9.17
C GLN A 131 -7.59 17.98 9.32
N ARG A 132 -6.70 17.33 8.55
CA ARG A 132 -6.49 15.89 8.66
C ARG A 132 -5.94 15.49 10.02
N THR A 133 -4.95 16.24 10.53
CA THR A 133 -4.42 16.02 11.88
C THR A 133 -5.49 16.21 12.95
N PHE A 134 -6.33 17.24 12.83
CA PHE A 134 -7.41 17.53 13.76
C PHE A 134 -8.45 16.40 13.80
N TYR A 135 -8.97 15.98 12.64
CA TYR A 135 -10.02 14.96 12.56
C TYR A 135 -9.55 13.55 12.90
N LEU A 136 -8.26 13.24 12.67
CA LEU A 136 -7.71 11.90 12.85
C LEU A 136 -6.72 11.82 14.02
N PHE A 137 -6.73 12.80 14.92
CA PHE A 137 -5.72 12.94 15.97
C PHE A 137 -5.58 11.66 16.81
N ASP A 138 -6.70 11.14 17.32
CA ASP A 138 -6.71 9.93 18.14
C ASP A 138 -6.20 8.71 17.38
N ASP A 139 -6.46 8.62 16.09
CA ASP A 139 -5.98 7.53 15.26
C ASP A 139 -4.48 7.64 15.01
N PHE A 140 -3.93 8.84 14.82
CA PHE A 140 -2.48 9.06 14.80
C PHE A 140 -1.84 8.64 16.13
N VAL A 141 -2.39 9.08 17.26
CA VAL A 141 -1.89 8.71 18.60
C VAL A 141 -1.88 7.19 18.78
N LYS A 142 -2.96 6.50 18.41
CA LYS A 142 -3.05 5.04 18.47
C LYS A 142 -1.99 4.37 17.60
N VAL A 143 -1.82 4.84 16.36
CA VAL A 143 -0.86 4.26 15.41
C VAL A 143 0.57 4.43 15.91
N PHE A 144 0.97 5.62 16.35
CA PHE A 144 2.33 5.86 16.83
C PHE A 144 2.62 5.21 18.19
N SER A 145 1.63 5.15 19.10
CA SER A 145 1.80 4.49 20.40
C SER A 145 1.93 2.97 20.27
N GLY A 146 1.24 2.37 19.31
CA GLY A 146 1.32 0.93 19.02
C GLY A 146 2.36 0.56 17.97
N ALA A 147 3.10 1.52 17.42
CA ALA A 147 4.10 1.25 16.41
C ALA A 147 5.35 0.64 17.04
N SER A 148 5.86 -0.43 16.42
CA SER A 148 7.14 -1.05 16.75
C SER A 148 8.32 -0.24 16.17
N VAL A 149 8.38 1.03 16.54
CA VAL A 149 9.49 1.97 16.25
C VAL A 149 10.23 2.26 17.54
N ASP A 150 11.53 2.44 17.43
CA ASP A 150 12.40 2.66 18.58
C ASP A 150 12.36 4.14 18.98
N ARG A 151 12.27 4.40 20.29
CA ARG A 151 12.26 5.76 20.83
C ARG A 151 13.68 6.33 20.80
N LEU A 152 13.79 7.62 20.52
CA LEU A 152 15.03 8.39 20.69
C LEU A 152 15.31 8.63 22.18
#